data_AF-A0A2A3TD29-F1
#
_entry.id   AF-A0A2A3TD29-F1
#
_cell.length_a   1.000
_cell.length_b   1.000
_cell.length_c   1.000
_cell.angle_alpha   90.00
_cell.angle_beta   90.00
_cell.angle_gamma   90.00
#
_symmetry.space_group_name_H-M   'P 1'
#
loop_
_entity.id
_entity.type
_entity.pdbx_description
1 polymer ?
#
loop_
_entity_poly.entity_id
_entity_poly.type
_entity_poly.pdbx_seq_one_letter_code
_entity_poly.pdbx_strand_id
1 'polypeptide(L)' 'MVTIRCDECGFDCEFTTTGNVEKVVFDYWDHMNNEHGIEYSPETLDEYVKKKIQI' A
#
# COMPACT_ATOMS: atom_id res chain seq x y z
N MET A 1 -8.51 1.35 -11.68
CA MET A 1 -7.24 0.69 -11.34
C MET A 1 -6.45 1.66 -10.49
N VAL A 2 -5.81 1.16 -9.45
CA VAL A 2 -5.14 1.92 -8.40
C VAL A 2 -3.67 1.57 -8.44
N THR A 3 -2.81 2.56 -8.22
CA THR A 3 -1.36 2.38 -8.14
C THR A 3 -0.87 2.96 -6.81
N ILE A 4 0.00 2.22 -6.12
CA ILE A 4 0.70 2.69 -4.92
C ILE A 4 2.18 2.46 -5.10
N ARG A 5 2.95 3.48 -4.69
CA ARG A 5 4.41 3.46 -4.65
C ARG A 5 4.91 3.80 -3.25
N CYS A 6 5.89 3.07 -2.76
CA CYS A 6 6.42 3.24 -1.40
C CYS A 6 7.09 4.61 -1.20
N ASP A 7 7.85 5.10 -2.18
CA ASP A 7 8.43 6.46 -2.14
C ASP A 7 7.37 7.56 -2.07
N GLU A 8 6.25 7.39 -2.79
CA GLU A 8 5.11 8.31 -2.69
C GLU A 8 4.35 8.20 -1.36
N CYS A 9 4.69 7.21 -0.53
CA CYS A 9 4.19 7.03 0.83
C CYS A 9 5.22 7.46 1.90
N GLY A 10 6.40 7.94 1.49
CA GLY A 10 7.45 8.44 2.38
C GLY A 10 8.50 7.40 2.79
N PHE A 11 8.56 6.26 2.12
CA PHE A 11 9.57 5.22 2.36
C PHE A 11 10.69 5.33 1.32
N ASP A 12 11.94 5.11 1.74
CA ASP A 12 13.07 4.98 0.80
C ASP A 12 13.05 3.58 0.15
N CYS A 13 12.03 3.34 -0.70
CA CYS A 13 11.77 2.05 -1.32
C CYS A 13 11.09 2.23 -2.69
N GLU A 14 11.58 1.49 -3.69
CA GLU A 14 11.13 1.56 -5.10
C GLU A 14 9.92 0.67 -5.40
N PHE A 15 9.37 -0.02 -4.39
CA PHE A 15 8.24 -0.91 -4.57
C PHE A 15 7.02 -0.18 -5.15
N THR A 16 6.41 -0.81 -6.17
CA THR A 16 5.23 -0.31 -6.87
C THR A 16 4.26 -1.46 -7.10
N THR A 17 2.99 -1.27 -6.77
CA THR A 17 1.92 -2.23 -7.12
C THR A 17 0.76 -1.54 -7.83
N THR A 18 0.09 -2.24 -8.74
CA THR A 18 -1.06 -1.71 -9.50
C THR A 18 -2.13 -2.79 -9.69
N GLY A 19 -3.40 -2.42 -9.53
CA GLY A 19 -4.52 -3.35 -9.69
C GLY A 19 -5.86 -2.83 -9.17
N ASN A 20 -6.69 -3.75 -8.70
CA ASN A 20 -7.88 -3.43 -7.92
C ASN A 20 -7.48 -3.10 -6.48
N VAL A 21 -8.36 -2.39 -5.76
CA VAL A 21 -8.11 -1.96 -4.37
C VAL A 21 -7.66 -3.13 -3.50
N GLU A 22 -8.40 -4.23 -3.51
CA GLU A 22 -8.12 -5.42 -2.68
C GLU A 22 -6.72 -6.00 -2.95
N LYS A 23 -6.34 -6.09 -4.24
CA LYS A 23 -5.01 -6.56 -4.62
C LYS A 23 -3.93 -5.61 -4.14
N VAL A 24 -4.09 -4.31 -4.41
CA VAL A 24 -3.11 -3.28 -4.06
C VAL A 24 -2.93 -3.19 -2.54
N VAL A 25 -4.02 -3.29 -1.77
CA VAL A 25 -3.99 -3.35 -0.30
C VAL A 25 -3.21 -4.57 0.17
N PHE A 26 -3.48 -5.75 -0.39
CA PHE A 26 -2.77 -6.97 0.01
C PHE A 26 -1.28 -6.94 -0.35
N ASP A 27 -0.94 -6.60 -1.59
CA ASP A 27 0.45 -6.48 -2.06
C ASP A 27 1.23 -5.44 -1.24
N TYR A 28 0.63 -4.28 -0.96
CA TYR A 28 1.27 -3.26 -0.15
C TYR A 28 1.42 -3.70 1.31
N TRP A 29 0.40 -4.32 1.91
CA TRP A 29 0.48 -4.84 3.28
C TRP A 29 1.58 -5.89 3.45
N ASP A 30 1.65 -6.86 2.53
CA ASP A 30 2.67 -7.90 2.56
C ASP A 30 4.08 -7.32 2.40
N HIS A 31 4.26 -6.36 1.48
CA HIS A 31 5.52 -5.65 1.31
C HIS A 31 5.91 -4.85 2.58
N MET A 32 4.97 -4.13 3.18
CA MET A 32 5.24 -3.38 4.41
C MET A 32 5.65 -4.30 5.56
N ASN A 33 5.05 -5.48 5.68
CA ASN A 33 5.41 -6.46 6.70
C ASN A 33 6.78 -7.11 6.44
N ASN A 34 7.06 -7.52 5.20
CA ASN A 34 8.29 -8.26 4.86
C ASN A 34 9.51 -7.35 4.66
N GLU A 35 9.38 -6.23 3.95
CA GLU A 35 10.51 -5.36 3.61
C GLU A 35 10.73 -4.25 4.64
N HIS A 36 9.65 -3.69 5.19
CA HIS A 36 9.74 -2.62 6.18
C HIS A 36 9.59 -3.11 7.64
N GLY A 37 9.14 -4.34 7.87
CA GLY A 37 8.87 -4.86 9.21
C GLY A 37 7.70 -4.14 9.91
N ILE A 38 6.81 -3.50 9.13
CA ILE A 38 5.69 -2.72 9.61
C ILE A 38 4.41 -3.52 9.43
N GLU A 39 3.86 -4.00 10.53
CA GLU A 39 2.57 -4.66 10.54
C GLU A 39 1.45 -3.63 10.67
N TYR A 40 0.70 -3.43 9.59
CA TYR A 40 -0.52 -2.65 9.61
C TYR A 40 -1.73 -3.55 9.83
N SER A 41 -2.74 -3.05 10.54
CA SER A 41 -4.06 -3.67 10.53
C SER A 41 -4.68 -3.54 9.14
N PRO A 42 -5.34 -4.60 8.62
CA PRO A 42 -5.91 -4.59 7.27
C PRO A 42 -6.92 -3.46 7.05
N GLU A 43 -7.69 -3.11 8.09
CA GLU A 43 -8.63 -1.98 8.10
C GLU A 43 -7.96 -0.60 7.92
N THR A 44 -6.82 -0.37 8.57
CA THR A 44 -6.04 0.88 8.44
C THR A 44 -5.50 1.04 7.02
N LEU A 45 -5.03 -0.05 6.44
CA LEU A 45 -4.42 -0.06 5.13
C LEU A 45 -5.48 0.11 4.03
N ASP A 46 -6.62 -0.56 4.18
CA ASP A 46 -7.78 -0.41 3.28
C ASP A 46 -8.29 1.05 3.24
N GLU A 47 -8.48 1.69 4.40
CA GLU A 47 -8.88 3.10 4.50
C GLU A 47 -7.82 4.05 3.90
N TYR A 48 -6.53 3.75 4.10
CA TYR A 48 -5.44 4.52 3.53
C TYR A 48 -5.45 4.47 1.99
N VAL A 49 -5.53 3.26 1.42
CA VAL A 49 -5.57 3.06 -0.04
C VAL A 49 -6.82 3.72 -0.62
N LYS A 50 -7.99 3.58 0.02
CA LYS A 50 -9.23 4.26 -0.39
C LYS A 50 -9.09 5.78 -0.43
N LYS A 51 -8.46 6.39 0.58
CA LYS A 51 -8.20 7.84 0.61
C LYS A 51 -7.27 8.29 -0.51
N LYS A 52 -6.22 7.51 -0.83
CA LYS A 52 -5.30 7.83 -1.95
C LYS A 52 -5.99 7.79 -3.32
N ILE A 53 -7.10 7.07 -3.48
CA ILE A 53 -7.84 6.96 -4.76
C ILE A 53 -8.84 8.10 -4.98
N GLN A 54 -9.33 8.73 -3.90
CA GLN A 54 -10.36 9.76 -3.98
C GLN A 54 -9.83 11.19 -4.17
N ILE A 55 -8.51 11.36 -4.27
CA ILE A 55 -7.85 12.66 -4.50
C ILE A 55 -7.41 12.75 -5.97
#